data_AF-A0A7C6QAC5-F1
#
_entry.id   AF-A0A7C6QAC5-F1
#
_cell.length_a   1.000
_cell.length_b   1.000
_cell.length_c   1.000
_cell.angle_alpha   90.00
_cell.angle_beta   90.00
_cell.angle_gamma   90.00
#
_symmetry.space_group_name_H-M   'P 1'
#
loop_
_entity.id
_entity.type
_entity.pdbx_description
1 polymer ?
#
loop_
_entity_poly.entity_id
_entity_poly.type
_entity_poly.pdbx_seq_one_letter_code
_entity_poly.pdbx_strand_id
1 'polypeptide(L)'
;METKINKLSEIDKRNPFTVPEDYFTGFNQRIMDCLPEKETVKPKAVSMWDKTKPWIYMAAMFMGLFFTFQLITRNSANQQRDSANQAATIQSAQFTDDYWSTVKITEEEFYQYLEDQLVNEGYYDYMYNRVYMN
;
A
#
# COMPACT_ATOMS: atom_id res chain seq x y z
N MET A 1 8.81 24.69 -62.60
CA MET A 1 9.25 23.53 -63.39
C MET A 1 8.44 22.34 -62.93
N GLU A 2 7.64 21.73 -63.80
CA GLU A 2 6.82 20.56 -63.46
C GLU A 2 7.64 19.28 -63.66
N THR A 3 7.85 18.49 -62.60
CA THR A 3 8.57 17.20 -62.69
C THR A 3 7.55 16.07 -62.81
N LYS A 4 7.39 15.50 -64.02
CA LYS A 4 6.53 14.34 -64.29
C LYS A 4 7.26 13.04 -63.98
N ILE A 5 7.25 12.62 -62.71
CA ILE A 5 7.78 11.32 -62.27
C ILE A 5 6.58 10.39 -62.04
N ASN A 6 6.42 9.37 -62.88
CA ASN A 6 5.20 8.53 -62.87
C ASN A 6 5.42 7.17 -62.19
N LYS A 7 6.66 6.75 -61.93
CA LYS A 7 6.96 5.44 -61.31
C LYS A 7 8.13 5.55 -60.33
N LEU A 8 7.97 5.02 -59.11
CA LEU A 8 9.02 5.03 -58.07
C LEU A 8 10.32 4.33 -58.51
N SER A 9 10.27 3.43 -59.50
CA SER A 9 11.46 2.78 -60.06
C SER A 9 12.35 3.72 -60.88
N GLU A 10 11.84 4.89 -61.30
CA GLU A 10 12.59 5.92 -62.04
C GLU A 10 13.37 6.86 -61.10
N ILE A 11 13.08 6.81 -59.80
CA ILE A 11 13.79 7.57 -58.78
C ILE A 11 15.05 6.79 -58.42
N ASP A 12 16.22 7.42 -58.56
CA ASP A 12 17.49 6.83 -58.16
C ASP A 12 17.43 6.39 -56.69
N LYS A 13 17.74 5.12 -56.43
CA LYS A 13 17.70 4.53 -55.07
C LYS A 13 18.91 4.92 -54.22
N ARG A 14 19.84 5.71 -54.78
CA ARG A 14 20.99 6.22 -54.03
C ARG A 14 20.48 7.17 -52.96
N ASN A 15 20.96 6.96 -51.74
CA ASN A 15 20.59 7.82 -50.61
C ASN A 15 21.12 9.25 -50.86
N PRO A 16 20.24 10.25 -51.07
CA PRO A 16 20.68 11.63 -51.30
C PRO A 16 21.16 12.30 -50.01
N PHE A 17 20.94 11.67 -48.85
CA PHE A 17 21.37 12.15 -47.55
C PHE A 17 22.67 11.47 -47.15
N THR A 18 23.79 12.11 -47.44
CA THR A 18 25.11 11.70 -46.93
C THR A 18 25.55 12.67 -45.86
N VAL A 19 25.98 12.16 -44.72
CA VAL A 19 26.58 13.00 -43.68
C VAL A 19 28.04 13.30 -44.05
N PRO A 20 28.56 14.49 -43.73
CA PRO A 20 29.98 14.77 -43.84
C PRO A 20 30.80 13.78 -43.01
N GLU A 21 32.05 13.56 -43.43
CA GLU A 21 33.03 12.84 -42.62
C GLU A 21 33.13 13.47 -41.22
N ASP A 22 33.21 12.63 -40.20
CA ASP A 22 33.28 13.04 -38.80
C ASP A 22 32.07 13.82 -38.22
N TYR A 23 30.92 13.90 -38.91
CA TYR A 23 29.74 14.65 -38.42
C TYR A 23 29.24 14.23 -37.03
N PHE A 24 29.26 12.92 -36.74
CA PHE A 24 28.86 12.39 -35.44
C PHE A 24 30.02 12.28 -34.44
N THR A 25 31.24 12.70 -34.81
CA THR A 25 32.36 12.70 -33.88
C THR A 25 32.13 13.72 -32.78
N GLY A 26 32.23 13.26 -31.53
CA GLY A 26 31.96 14.10 -30.37
C GLY A 26 30.50 14.55 -30.21
N PHE A 27 29.53 13.99 -30.97
CA PHE A 27 28.12 14.34 -30.82
C PHE A 27 27.62 14.16 -29.38
N ASN A 28 28.01 13.05 -28.73
CA ASN A 28 27.68 12.81 -27.33
C ASN A 28 28.28 13.86 -26.38
N GLN A 29 29.51 14.34 -26.64
CA GLN A 29 30.13 15.39 -25.83
C GLN A 29 29.34 16.68 -25.97
N ARG A 30 29.00 17.08 -27.20
CA ARG A 30 28.16 18.26 -27.46
C ARG A 30 26.79 18.16 -26.81
N ILE A 31 26.17 16.97 -26.78
CA ILE A 31 24.93 16.75 -26.03
C ILE A 31 25.18 17.02 -24.54
N MET A 32 26.18 16.36 -23.95
CA MET A 32 26.50 16.52 -22.52
C MET A 32 26.84 17.97 -22.14
N ASP A 33 27.53 18.71 -23.01
CA ASP A 33 27.87 20.11 -22.80
C ASP A 33 26.63 21.03 -22.85
N CYS A 34 25.59 20.61 -23.57
CA CYS A 34 24.30 21.30 -23.62
C CYS A 34 23.37 20.92 -22.47
N LEU A 35 23.68 19.88 -21.68
CA LEU A 35 22.87 19.55 -20.51
C LEU A 35 23.11 20.61 -19.43
N PRO A 36 22.03 21.14 -18.78
CA PRO A 36 22.19 22.03 -17.65
C PRO A 36 22.92 21.30 -16.52
N GLU A 37 23.71 22.03 -15.73
CA GLU A 37 24.37 21.47 -14.55
C GLU A 37 23.31 20.81 -13.67
N LYS A 38 23.42 19.48 -13.51
CA LYS A 38 22.46 18.72 -12.71
C LYS A 38 22.52 19.28 -11.30
N GLU A 39 21.45 19.95 -10.87
CA GLU A 39 21.31 20.42 -9.49
C GLU A 39 21.47 19.21 -8.57
N THR A 40 22.66 19.07 -7.99
CA THR A 40 22.89 18.10 -6.94
C THR A 40 22.14 18.64 -5.74
N VAL A 41 20.90 18.18 -5.55
CA VAL A 41 20.14 18.43 -4.33
C VAL A 41 21.00 17.94 -3.18
N LYS A 42 21.65 18.88 -2.48
CA LYS A 42 22.47 18.55 -1.32
C LYS A 42 21.55 17.80 -0.36
N PRO A 43 21.92 16.57 0.08
CA PRO A 43 21.08 15.83 1.01
C PRO A 43 20.84 16.72 2.22
N LYS A 44 19.57 17.04 2.48
CA LYS A 44 19.18 17.85 3.63
C LYS A 44 19.79 17.19 4.86
N ALA A 45 20.73 17.87 5.51
CA ALA A 45 21.38 17.35 6.71
C ALA A 45 20.30 17.20 7.78
N VAL A 46 19.85 15.96 8.01
CA VAL A 46 18.91 15.66 9.09
C VAL A 46 19.61 15.93 10.41
N SER A 47 19.03 16.82 11.21
CA SER A 47 19.55 17.12 12.55
C SER A 47 19.36 15.89 13.44
N MET A 48 20.31 15.60 14.33
CA MET A 48 20.19 14.47 15.26
C MET A 48 18.91 14.54 16.11
N TRP A 49 18.38 15.74 16.34
CA TRP A 49 17.11 15.99 17.01
C TRP A 49 15.88 15.43 16.31
N ASP A 50 15.89 15.34 14.97
CA ASP A 50 14.77 14.78 14.23
C ASP A 50 14.64 13.27 14.47
N LYS A 51 15.75 12.61 14.82
CA LYS A 51 15.79 11.18 15.14
C LYS A 51 15.35 10.89 16.57
N THR A 52 15.48 11.86 17.49
CA THR A 52 15.13 11.69 18.91
C THR A 52 13.68 12.05 19.23
N LYS A 53 13.00 12.85 18.40
CA LYS A 53 11.57 13.17 18.54
C LYS A 53 10.69 11.93 18.69
N PRO A 54 10.75 10.90 17.82
CA PRO A 54 9.91 9.71 17.94
C PRO A 54 10.11 8.95 19.26
N TRP A 55 11.35 8.88 19.75
CA TRP A 55 11.69 8.22 21.01
C TRP A 55 11.10 8.94 22.23
N ILE A 56 11.10 10.28 22.20
CA ILE A 56 10.45 11.09 23.25
C ILE A 56 8.93 10.81 23.30
N TYR A 57 8.27 10.69 22.15
CA TYR A 57 6.83 10.39 22.10
C TYR A 57 6.53 8.99 22.63
N MET A 58 7.33 7.99 22.26
CA MET A 58 7.19 6.63 22.80
C MET A 58 7.38 6.62 24.32
N ALA A 59 8.42 7.29 24.83
CA ALA A 59 8.66 7.40 26.27
C ALA A 59 7.47 8.05 26.98
N ALA A 60 6.88 9.11 26.44
CA ALA A 60 5.70 9.74 27.02
C ALA A 60 4.48 8.81 27.07
N MET A 61 4.24 8.02 26.02
CA MET A 61 3.17 7.01 26.01
C MET A 61 3.40 5.93 27.06
N PHE A 62 4.63 5.40 27.17
CA PHE A 62 4.98 4.41 28.19
C PHE A 62 4.85 4.96 29.60
N MET A 63 5.28 6.20 29.85
CA MET A 63 5.10 6.85 31.15
C MET A 63 3.62 7.06 31.47
N GLY A 64 2.81 7.49 30.49
CA GLY A 64 1.37 7.63 30.65
C GLY A 64 0.70 6.31 31.06
N LEU A 65 0.99 5.23 30.35
CA LEU A 65 0.48 3.89 30.68
C LEU A 65 1.02 3.38 32.02
N PHE A 66 2.31 3.60 32.29
CA PHE A 66 2.92 3.18 33.54
C PHE A 66 2.27 3.85 34.75
N PHE A 67 2.01 5.17 34.68
CA PHE A 67 1.31 5.88 35.74
C PHE A 67 -0.14 5.45 35.88
N THR A 68 -0.87 5.21 34.78
CA THR A 68 -2.25 4.72 34.86
C THR A 68 -2.32 3.33 35.48
N PHE A 69 -1.44 2.40 35.07
CA PHE A 69 -1.30 1.09 35.72
C PHE A 69 -0.95 1.21 37.20
N GLN A 70 0.04 2.05 37.55
CA GLN A 70 0.45 2.23 38.94
C GLN A 70 -0.68 2.76 39.83
N LEU A 71 -1.52 3.68 39.32
CA LEU A 71 -2.67 4.20 40.05
C LEU A 71 -3.77 3.14 40.23
N ILE A 72 -4.09 2.39 39.18
CA ILE A 72 -5.11 1.33 39.23
C ILE A 72 -4.64 0.20 40.15
N THR A 73 -3.41 -0.31 39.97
CA THR A 73 -2.84 -1.38 40.79
C THR A 73 -2.70 -0.97 42.25
N ARG A 74 -2.37 0.29 42.57
CA ARG A 74 -2.34 0.76 43.97
C ARG A 74 -3.72 0.76 44.63
N ASN A 75 -4.78 1.04 43.87
CA ASN A 75 -6.15 0.95 44.36
C ASN A 75 -6.61 -0.52 44.49
N SER A 76 -6.27 -1.38 43.51
CA SER A 76 -6.58 -2.81 43.52
C SER A 76 -5.77 -3.61 44.54
N ALA A 77 -4.53 -3.23 44.87
CA ALA A 77 -3.68 -3.92 45.86
C ALA A 77 -4.23 -3.80 47.29
N ASN A 78 -5.09 -2.81 47.57
CA ASN A 78 -5.83 -2.75 48.84
C ASN A 78 -7.04 -3.71 48.87
N GLN A 79 -7.51 -4.19 47.71
CA GLN A 79 -8.58 -5.19 47.58
C GLN A 79 -8.04 -6.62 47.31
N GLN A 80 -6.81 -6.73 46.81
CA GLN A 80 -6.20 -7.99 46.36
C GLN A 80 -5.23 -8.58 47.40
N ARG A 81 -5.67 -8.78 48.65
CA ARG A 81 -5.03 -9.79 49.53
C ARG A 81 -5.66 -11.18 49.37
N ASP A 82 -6.77 -11.30 48.65
CA ASP A 82 -7.55 -12.56 48.55
C ASP A 82 -7.56 -13.23 47.17
N SER A 83 -6.70 -12.82 46.22
CA SER A 83 -6.69 -13.46 44.90
C SER A 83 -5.28 -13.64 44.35
N ALA A 84 -4.48 -14.36 45.12
CA ALA A 84 -3.31 -15.06 44.60
C ALA A 84 -3.79 -16.29 43.83
N ASN A 85 -4.20 -16.15 42.56
CA ASN A 85 -4.35 -17.24 41.56
C ASN A 85 -4.98 -16.74 40.24
N GLN A 86 -4.47 -15.69 39.62
CA GLN A 86 -4.79 -15.43 38.21
C GLN A 86 -3.49 -15.19 37.44
N ALA A 87 -3.12 -16.22 36.69
CA ALA A 87 -1.98 -16.23 35.80
C ALA A 87 -2.02 -15.02 34.86
N ALA A 88 -0.90 -14.33 34.75
CA ALA A 88 -0.72 -13.20 33.86
C ALA A 88 -0.71 -13.67 32.40
N THR A 89 -1.86 -13.63 31.74
CA THR A 89 -1.91 -13.59 30.27
C THR A 89 -1.70 -12.14 29.86
N ILE A 90 -0.52 -11.81 29.37
CA ILE A 90 -0.27 -10.55 28.65
C ILE A 90 -1.02 -10.66 27.31
N GLN A 91 -2.28 -10.23 27.29
CA GLN A 91 -2.97 -9.94 26.03
C GLN A 91 -2.50 -8.58 25.55
N SER A 92 -1.48 -8.61 24.68
CA SER A 92 -1.17 -7.48 23.80
C SER A 92 -2.45 -7.11 23.06
N ALA A 93 -2.82 -5.83 23.12
CA ALA A 93 -3.96 -5.26 22.40
C ALA A 93 -3.83 -5.53 20.89
N GLN A 94 -4.37 -6.66 20.43
CA GLN A 94 -4.83 -6.85 19.05
C GLN A 94 -6.29 -6.40 19.00
N PHE A 95 -6.48 -5.10 19.16
CA PHE A 95 -7.77 -4.47 18.95
C PHE A 95 -8.00 -4.34 17.44
N THR A 96 -8.28 -5.46 16.76
CA THR A 96 -9.04 -5.56 15.49
C THR A 96 -9.24 -7.01 15.01
N ASP A 97 -8.45 -8.00 15.44
CA ASP A 97 -8.48 -9.32 14.80
C ASP A 97 -9.35 -10.37 15.52
N ASP A 98 -9.75 -10.12 16.78
CA ASP A 98 -10.45 -11.10 17.61
C ASP A 98 -11.97 -11.19 17.42
N TYR A 99 -12.59 -10.26 16.68
CA TYR A 99 -14.05 -10.30 16.47
C TYR A 99 -14.49 -11.54 15.67
N TRP A 100 -13.62 -12.02 14.78
CA TRP A 100 -13.87 -13.19 13.93
C TRP A 100 -13.32 -14.50 14.51
N SER A 101 -12.43 -14.46 15.52
CA SER A 101 -11.80 -15.65 16.10
C SER A 101 -12.65 -16.31 17.19
N THR A 102 -13.54 -15.54 17.84
CA THR A 102 -14.38 -16.03 18.94
C THR A 102 -15.69 -16.69 18.51
N VAL A 103 -16.09 -16.53 17.25
CA VAL A 103 -17.30 -17.18 16.73
C VAL A 103 -16.97 -18.63 16.41
N LYS A 104 -17.23 -19.54 17.37
CA LYS A 104 -17.19 -20.98 17.14
C LYS A 104 -18.48 -21.42 16.44
N ILE A 105 -18.58 -21.13 15.15
CA ILE A 105 -19.64 -21.72 14.32
C ILE A 105 -19.24 -23.16 14.00
N THR A 106 -20.18 -24.10 14.11
CA THR A 106 -19.93 -25.47 13.63
C THR A 106 -19.86 -25.48 12.11
N GLU A 107 -19.16 -26.44 11.52
CA GLU A 107 -19.09 -26.59 10.06
C GLU A 107 -20.49 -26.74 9.45
N GLU A 108 -21.41 -27.40 10.17
CA GLU A 108 -22.80 -27.60 9.77
C GLU A 108 -23.60 -26.29 9.76
N GLU A 109 -23.48 -25.46 10.81
CA GLU A 109 -24.09 -24.12 10.85
C GLU A 109 -23.52 -23.19 9.76
N PHE A 110 -22.24 -23.34 9.43
CA PHE A 110 -21.60 -22.56 8.36
C PHE A 110 -22.16 -22.93 6.98
N TYR A 111 -22.30 -24.22 6.67
CA TYR A 111 -22.94 -24.64 5.41
C TYR A 111 -24.40 -24.23 5.33
N GLN A 112 -25.14 -24.30 6.44
CA GLN A 112 -26.54 -23.88 6.47
C GLN A 112 -26.70 -22.38 6.23
N TYR A 113 -25.79 -21.55 6.77
CA TYR A 113 -25.77 -20.12 6.48
C TYR A 113 -25.51 -19.82 4.99
N LEU A 114 -24.57 -20.55 4.37
CA LEU A 114 -24.29 -20.39 2.95
C LEU A 114 -25.46 -20.83 2.07
N GLU A 115 -26.14 -21.92 2.43
CA GLU A 115 -27.34 -22.39 1.74
C GLU A 115 -28.46 -21.34 1.82
N ASP A 116 -28.72 -20.79 3.00
CA ASP A 116 -29.77 -19.77 3.19
C ASP A 116 -29.48 -18.50 2.39
N GLN A 117 -28.22 -18.05 2.36
CA GLN A 117 -27.80 -16.91 1.51
C GLN A 117 -28.01 -17.19 0.02
N LEU A 118 -27.58 -18.36 -0.47
CA LEU A 118 -27.68 -18.72 -1.88
C LEU A 118 -29.14 -18.92 -2.32
N VAL A 119 -29.96 -19.53 -1.47
CA VAL A 119 -31.40 -19.67 -1.71
C VAL A 119 -32.09 -18.31 -1.73
N ASN A 120 -31.74 -17.41 -0.81
CA ASN A 120 -32.34 -16.08 -0.73
C ASN A 120 -31.98 -15.23 -1.97
N GLU A 121 -30.72 -15.24 -2.40
CA GLU A 121 -30.28 -14.57 -3.63
C GLU A 121 -30.94 -15.15 -4.89
N GLY A 122 -30.98 -16.49 -5.01
CA GLY A 122 -31.59 -17.17 -6.15
C GLY A 122 -33.13 -17.05 -6.20
N TYR A 123 -33.79 -16.92 -5.05
CA TYR A 123 -35.25 -16.79 -4.96
C TYR A 123 -35.75 -15.50 -5.63
N TYR A 124 -35.07 -14.38 -5.41
CA TYR A 124 -35.44 -13.11 -6.05
C TYR A 124 -35.23 -13.17 -7.57
N ASP A 125 -34.13 -13.76 -8.05
CA ASP A 125 -33.86 -13.88 -9.48
C ASP A 125 -34.87 -14.80 -10.18
N TYR A 126 -35.24 -15.93 -9.58
CA TYR A 126 -36.27 -16.85 -10.10
C TYR A 126 -37.66 -16.18 -10.16
N MET A 127 -38.05 -15.48 -9.09
CA MET A 127 -39.33 -14.77 -9.05
C MET A 127 -39.39 -13.62 -10.06
N TYR A 128 -38.30 -12.87 -10.22
CA TYR A 128 -38.20 -11.82 -11.24
C TYR A 128 -38.29 -12.41 -12.65
N ASN A 129 -37.46 -13.40 -12.98
CA ASN A 129 -37.48 -14.01 -14.32
C ASN A 129 -38.85 -14.56 -14.70
N ARG A 130 -39.58 -15.17 -13.75
CA ARG A 130 -40.92 -15.71 -14.00
C ARG A 130 -41.98 -14.64 -14.31
N VAL A 131 -41.86 -13.44 -13.74
CA VAL A 131 -42.81 -12.34 -13.96
C VAL A 131 -42.59 -11.64 -15.30
N TYR A 132 -41.35 -11.64 -15.82
CA TYR A 132 -41.01 -10.99 -17.10
C TYR A 132 -41.00 -11.95 -18.31
N MET A 133 -41.08 -13.26 -18.09
CA MET A 133 -41.12 -14.28 -19.15
C MET A 133 -42.54 -14.81 -19.46
N ASN A 134 -43.58 -14.14 -18.96
CA ASN A 134 -45.00 -14.35 -19.28
C ASN A 134 -45.64 -13.05 -19.74
#